data_AF-A0A8J1UQ25-F1
#
_entry.id   AF-A0A8J1UQ25-F1
#
_cell.length_a   1.000
_cell.length_b   1.000
_cell.length_c   1.000
_cell.angle_alpha   90.00
_cell.angle_beta   90.00
_cell.angle_gamma   90.00
#
_symmetry.space_group_name_H-M   'P 1'
#
loop_
_entity.id
_entity.type
_entity.pdbx_description
1 polymer ?
#
loop_
_entity_poly.entity_id
_entity_poly.type
_entity_poly.pdbx_seq_one_letter_code
_entity_poly.pdbx_strand_id
1 'polypeptide(L)'
;LNNFAIYIGNEECMTYKGEINTPHEITCDEAKHGRSIMIKMMDDTPSQLALCYVEVHAKVHCTEQLISGNIYHVDDARLSASSTWDERHGVQRSRLNTPGNSTLVGAWSARINDLNQWIQVDLGEVMLVSGVITQGRPDYIQWV
;
A
#
# COMPACT_ATOMS: atom_id res chain seq x y z
N LEU A 1 6.73 2.54 -15.00
CA LEU A 1 7.36 1.68 -13.98
C LEU A 1 6.98 2.23 -12.62
N ASN A 2 6.53 1.39 -11.69
CA ASN A 2 6.23 1.82 -10.33
C ASN A 2 7.55 2.16 -9.63
N ASN A 3 7.53 3.25 -8.87
CA ASN A 3 8.69 3.71 -8.11
C ASN A 3 8.21 4.31 -6.79
N PHE A 4 8.45 3.62 -5.69
CA PHE A 4 8.02 4.01 -4.36
C PHE A 4 9.00 3.53 -3.30
N ALA A 5 8.97 4.20 -2.16
CA ALA A 5 9.69 3.81 -0.96
C ALA A 5 8.72 3.35 0.12
N ILE A 6 9.14 2.35 0.87
CA ILE A 6 8.43 1.81 2.04
C ILE A 6 9.15 2.30 3.28
N TYR A 7 8.41 2.90 4.21
CA TYR A 7 8.91 3.34 5.50
C TYR A 7 8.23 2.56 6.62
N ILE A 8 9.01 2.15 7.62
CA ILE A 8 8.54 1.54 8.86
C ILE A 8 8.84 2.52 9.99
N GLY A 9 7.81 3.09 10.61
CA GLY A 9 7.96 4.25 11.48
C GLY A 9 8.54 5.44 10.70
N ASN A 10 9.73 5.89 11.11
CA ASN A 10 10.47 6.99 10.47
C ASN A 10 11.68 6.50 9.64
N GLU A 11 11.83 5.18 9.48
CA GLU A 11 12.97 4.59 8.77
C GLU A 11 12.56 4.05 7.40
N GLU A 12 13.35 4.34 6.38
CA GLU A 12 13.18 3.71 5.07
C GLU A 12 13.55 2.22 5.18
N CYS A 13 12.60 1.36 4.84
CA CYS A 13 12.77 -0.09 4.80
C CYS A 13 13.35 -0.54 3.46
N MET A 14 12.86 0.03 2.35
CA MET A 14 13.41 -0.17 1.00
C MET A 14 12.77 0.75 -0.05
N THR A 15 13.35 0.77 -1.25
CA THR A 15 12.81 1.45 -2.43
C THR A 15 12.60 0.45 -3.58
N TYR A 16 11.40 0.38 -4.12
CA TYR A 16 11.04 -0.52 -5.21
C TYR A 16 10.99 0.23 -6.55
N LYS A 17 11.56 -0.38 -7.60
CA LYS A 17 11.40 0.06 -9.00
C LYS A 17 11.07 -1.13 -9.89
N GLY A 18 9.88 -1.13 -10.49
CA GLY A 18 9.44 -2.26 -11.32
C GLY A 18 7.95 -2.25 -11.66
N GLU A 19 7.47 -3.29 -12.34
CA GLU A 19 6.05 -3.49 -12.64
C GLU A 19 5.40 -4.38 -11.57
N ILE A 20 4.22 -3.97 -11.06
CA ILE A 20 3.45 -4.74 -10.08
C ILE A 20 2.09 -5.05 -10.70
N ASN A 21 2.03 -6.16 -11.44
CA ASN A 21 0.83 -6.61 -12.14
C ASN A 21 0.06 -7.70 -11.35
N THR A 22 0.71 -8.28 -10.34
CA THR A 22 0.18 -9.33 -9.46
C THR A 22 0.55 -9.00 -8.02
N PRO A 23 -0.10 -9.60 -7.01
CA PRO A 23 0.46 -9.59 -5.66
C PRO A 23 1.94 -9.97 -5.70
N HIS A 24 2.77 -9.08 -5.20
CA HIS A 24 4.20 -9.21 -5.13
C HIS A 24 4.65 -8.87 -3.72
N GLU A 25 5.31 -9.83 -3.08
CA GLU A 25 5.90 -9.62 -1.77
C GLU A 25 7.20 -8.84 -1.92
N ILE A 26 7.21 -7.66 -1.35
CA ILE A 26 8.32 -6.73 -1.33
C ILE A 26 8.89 -6.75 0.09
N THR A 27 10.06 -7.37 0.24
CA THR A 27 10.70 -7.58 1.55
C THR A 27 11.64 -6.41 1.85
N CYS A 28 11.65 -5.94 3.10
CA CYS A 28 12.65 -4.97 3.57
C CYS A 28 14.05 -5.61 3.55
N ASP A 29 15.09 -4.80 3.37
CA ASP A 29 16.48 -5.27 3.47
C ASP A 29 16.78 -5.89 4.85
N GLU A 30 16.21 -5.28 5.90
CA GLU A 30 16.23 -5.76 7.27
C GLU A 30 14.86 -5.56 7.93
N ALA A 31 14.49 -6.45 8.84
CA ALA A 31 13.26 -6.28 9.61
C ALA A 31 13.37 -5.09 10.58
N LYS A 32 12.37 -4.21 10.58
CA LYS A 32 12.37 -2.95 11.35
C LYS A 32 11.24 -2.91 12.36
N HIS A 33 11.49 -2.31 13.52
CA HIS A 33 10.44 -2.06 14.50
C HIS A 33 9.72 -0.75 14.16
N GLY A 34 8.39 -0.80 14.03
CA GLY A 34 7.60 0.39 13.77
C GLY A 34 6.13 0.21 14.13
N ARG A 35 5.48 1.31 14.48
CA ARG A 35 4.03 1.36 14.70
C ARG A 35 3.25 1.76 13.44
N SER A 36 3.92 2.36 12.47
CA SER A 36 3.30 2.74 11.21
C SER A 36 4.08 2.17 10.04
N ILE A 37 3.39 1.94 8.95
CA ILE A 37 4.03 1.73 7.66
C ILE A 37 3.48 2.73 6.67
N MET A 38 4.38 3.32 5.90
CA MET A 38 4.03 4.30 4.89
C MET A 38 4.64 3.86 3.56
N ILE A 39 3.83 3.89 2.51
CA ILE A 39 4.33 3.79 1.15
C ILE A 39 4.20 5.16 0.51
N LYS A 40 5.32 5.65 -0.01
CA LYS A 40 5.43 6.98 -0.61
C LYS A 40 5.92 6.89 -2.05
N MET A 41 5.29 7.65 -2.95
CA MET A 41 5.65 7.71 -4.36
C MET A 41 6.96 8.46 -4.58
N MET A 42 7.81 7.99 -5.50
CA MET A 42 9.18 8.48 -5.69
C MET A 42 9.51 8.91 -7.13
N ASP A 43 8.56 8.93 -8.09
CA ASP A 43 8.81 9.44 -9.46
C ASP A 43 7.74 10.40 -10.00
N ASP A 44 8.14 11.27 -10.93
CA ASP A 44 7.35 12.37 -11.53
C ASP A 44 6.83 12.01 -12.93
N THR A 45 6.73 10.71 -13.25
CA THR A 45 6.34 10.30 -14.60
C THR A 45 4.83 10.54 -14.83
N PRO A 46 4.42 11.14 -15.98
CA PRO A 46 3.07 11.71 -16.13
C PRO A 46 1.96 10.66 -16.33
N SER A 47 2.31 9.38 -16.35
CA SER A 47 1.35 8.28 -16.36
C SER A 47 0.77 8.13 -14.97
N GLN A 48 -0.41 8.72 -14.74
CA GLN A 48 -1.34 8.47 -13.63
C GLN A 48 -0.80 7.49 -12.59
N LEU A 49 -0.09 7.98 -11.57
CA LEU A 49 0.30 7.18 -10.41
C LEU A 49 -0.96 6.81 -9.62
N ALA A 50 -1.67 5.81 -10.10
CA ALA A 50 -2.46 4.96 -9.24
C ALA A 50 -1.44 4.00 -8.62
N LEU A 51 -0.85 4.37 -7.47
CA LEU A 51 -0.24 3.39 -6.59
C LEU A 51 -1.37 2.47 -6.14
N CYS A 52 -1.57 1.44 -6.94
CA CYS A 52 -2.50 0.40 -6.68
C CYS A 52 -1.86 -0.44 -5.57
N TYR A 53 -2.58 -0.61 -4.47
CA TYR A 53 -2.34 -1.55 -3.36
C TYR A 53 -1.06 -1.39 -2.54
N VAL A 54 -1.28 -1.37 -1.22
CA VAL A 54 -0.25 -1.42 -0.19
C VAL A 54 -0.84 -2.25 0.95
N GLU A 55 -0.44 -3.52 1.07
CA GLU A 55 -0.71 -4.35 2.26
C GLU A 55 0.59 -4.60 3.02
N VAL A 56 0.60 -4.33 4.31
CA VAL A 56 1.80 -4.49 5.12
C VAL A 56 1.75 -5.78 5.91
N HIS A 57 2.77 -6.63 5.75
CA HIS A 57 2.96 -7.82 6.56
C HIS A 57 4.03 -7.56 7.64
N ALA A 58 3.58 -7.24 8.85
CA ALA A 58 4.49 -7.27 9.98
C ALA A 58 4.70 -8.73 10.41
N LYS A 59 5.93 -9.22 10.28
CA LYS A 59 6.29 -10.58 10.70
C LYS A 59 6.53 -10.60 12.20
N VAL A 60 5.44 -10.48 12.96
CA VAL A 60 5.44 -10.73 14.40
C VAL A 60 5.36 -12.25 14.58
N HIS A 61 6.52 -12.90 14.57
CA HIS A 61 6.68 -14.35 14.34
C HIS A 61 6.17 -14.80 12.95
N CYS A 62 6.84 -15.79 12.36
CA CYS A 62 6.51 -16.29 11.02
C CYS A 62 5.08 -16.84 11.01
N THR A 63 4.05 -16.12 10.54
CA THR A 63 2.88 -16.65 9.77
C THR A 63 1.68 -15.70 9.54
N GLU A 64 1.57 -14.50 10.14
CA GLU A 64 0.28 -13.77 10.10
C GLU A 64 0.20 -12.63 9.04
N GLN A 65 -0.95 -12.53 8.35
CA GLN A 65 -1.27 -11.45 7.40
C GLN A 65 -2.10 -10.37 8.13
N LEU A 66 -1.67 -9.11 8.12
CA LEU A 66 -2.32 -8.06 8.90
C LEU A 66 -3.41 -7.28 8.13
N ILE A 67 -3.42 -7.29 6.80
CA ILE A 67 -4.36 -6.47 6.00
C ILE A 67 -4.85 -7.22 4.74
N SER A 68 -5.23 -8.48 4.90
CA SER A 68 -5.70 -9.30 3.78
C SER A 68 -7.22 -9.28 3.73
N GLY A 69 -7.81 -8.72 2.66
CA GLY A 69 -9.21 -8.83 2.21
C GLY A 69 -10.35 -8.77 3.24
N ASN A 70 -10.42 -9.75 4.15
CA ASN A 70 -11.45 -9.94 5.18
C ASN A 70 -10.91 -10.27 6.59
N ILE A 71 -9.60 -10.12 6.85
CA ILE A 71 -8.98 -10.43 8.14
C ILE A 71 -8.70 -9.12 8.89
N TYR A 72 -9.51 -8.87 9.93
CA TYR A 72 -9.67 -7.61 10.65
C TYR A 72 -8.58 -7.33 11.70
N HIS A 73 -7.29 -7.34 11.35
CA HIS A 73 -6.26 -6.91 12.31
C HIS A 73 -6.02 -5.40 12.34
N VAL A 74 -6.41 -4.69 11.27
CA VAL A 74 -6.28 -3.22 11.17
C VAL A 74 -7.63 -2.63 10.78
N ASP A 75 -8.19 -1.76 11.62
CA ASP A 75 -9.42 -0.99 11.36
C ASP A 75 -9.20 0.02 10.22
N ASP A 76 -10.23 0.29 9.41
CA ASP A 76 -10.21 1.35 8.39
C ASP A 76 -9.89 2.73 8.99
N ALA A 77 -10.24 2.96 10.26
CA ALA A 77 -9.85 4.18 10.99
C ALA A 77 -8.32 4.34 11.16
N ARG A 78 -7.55 3.27 10.95
CA ARG A 78 -6.08 3.27 11.00
C ARG A 78 -5.44 3.38 9.62
N LEU A 79 -6.24 3.50 8.56
CA LEU A 79 -5.78 3.74 7.20
C LEU A 79 -5.90 5.23 6.88
N SER A 80 -4.83 5.80 6.31
CA SER A 80 -4.79 7.19 5.88
C SER A 80 -4.03 7.33 4.57
N ALA A 81 -4.38 8.35 3.80
CA ALA A 81 -3.71 8.66 2.55
C ALA A 81 -3.57 10.17 2.39
N SER A 82 -2.58 10.58 1.60
CA SER A 82 -2.35 11.97 1.21
C SER A 82 -3.55 12.60 0.51
N SER A 83 -4.19 11.84 -0.38
CA SER A 83 -5.38 12.25 -1.12
C SER A 83 -6.10 11.04 -1.72
N THR A 84 -7.32 11.26 -2.19
CA THR A 84 -8.14 10.22 -2.81
C THR A 84 -8.88 10.80 -4.02
N TRP A 85 -8.85 10.10 -5.16
CA TRP A 85 -9.47 10.53 -6.42
C TRP A 85 -10.95 10.89 -6.28
N ASP A 86 -11.75 9.95 -5.77
CA ASP A 86 -13.15 10.13 -5.40
C ASP A 86 -13.53 9.10 -4.32
N GLU A 87 -14.76 9.16 -3.81
CA GLU A 87 -15.26 8.24 -2.77
C GLU A 87 -15.15 6.75 -3.15
N ARG A 88 -15.10 6.43 -4.44
CA ARG A 88 -15.00 5.05 -4.94
C ARG A 88 -13.58 4.50 -4.89
N HIS A 89 -12.59 5.36 -4.67
CA HIS A 89 -11.16 5.03 -4.58
C HIS A 89 -10.61 5.29 -3.16
N GLY A 90 -11.48 5.24 -2.14
CA GLY A 90 -11.11 5.47 -0.73
C GLY A 90 -9.91 4.64 -0.27
N VAL A 91 -9.19 5.14 0.75
CA VAL A 91 -8.00 4.47 1.31
C VAL A 91 -8.29 3.05 1.80
N GLN A 92 -9.53 2.79 2.24
CA GLN A 92 -10.01 1.47 2.66
C GLN A 92 -9.89 0.41 1.56
N ARG A 93 -9.76 0.87 0.31
CA ARG A 93 -9.65 0.03 -0.88
C ARG A 93 -8.20 -0.29 -1.23
N SER A 94 -7.23 0.11 -0.41
CA SER A 94 -5.82 -0.29 -0.53
C SER A 94 -5.54 -1.72 -0.06
N ARG A 95 -6.52 -2.39 0.58
CA ARG A 95 -6.40 -3.76 1.09
C ARG A 95 -6.27 -4.76 -0.07
N LEU A 96 -5.45 -5.79 0.12
CA LEU A 96 -5.20 -6.80 -0.91
C LEU A 96 -6.50 -7.52 -1.30
N ASN A 97 -6.61 -7.86 -2.58
CA ASN A 97 -7.76 -8.57 -3.14
C ASN A 97 -9.11 -7.87 -2.93
N THR A 98 -9.14 -6.57 -2.64
CA THR A 98 -10.39 -5.81 -2.58
C THR A 98 -11.05 -5.84 -3.95
N PRO A 99 -12.22 -6.50 -4.12
CA PRO A 99 -12.85 -6.55 -5.42
C PRO A 99 -13.48 -5.20 -5.76
N GLY A 100 -13.31 -4.78 -7.02
CA GLY A 100 -14.14 -3.74 -7.60
C GLY A 100 -15.59 -4.25 -7.80
N ASN A 101 -16.55 -3.33 -7.80
CA ASN A 101 -17.94 -3.61 -8.17
C ASN A 101 -18.51 -2.45 -8.98
N SER A 102 -19.84 -2.45 -9.22
CA SER A 102 -20.51 -1.40 -10.01
C SER A 102 -20.37 0.02 -9.44
N THR A 103 -20.01 0.16 -8.16
CA THR A 103 -19.94 1.42 -7.43
C THR A 103 -18.55 1.74 -6.90
N LEU A 104 -17.74 0.75 -6.53
CA LEU A 104 -16.46 0.94 -5.88
C LEU A 104 -15.34 0.30 -6.70
N VAL A 105 -14.18 0.96 -6.76
CA VAL A 105 -13.04 0.54 -7.60
C VAL A 105 -12.15 -0.44 -6.86
N GLY A 106 -11.55 -1.47 -7.46
CA GLY A 106 -10.76 -2.45 -6.70
C GLY A 106 -9.57 -1.91 -5.87
N ALA A 107 -9.22 -0.63 -6.02
CA ALA A 107 -8.03 -0.02 -5.43
C ALA A 107 -8.29 1.37 -4.83
N TRP A 108 -7.37 1.83 -3.98
CA TRP A 108 -7.14 3.25 -3.74
C TRP A 108 -6.49 3.92 -4.96
N SER A 109 -6.75 5.20 -5.15
CA SER A 109 -6.04 6.02 -6.13
C SER A 109 -5.93 7.45 -5.61
N ALA A 110 -4.74 8.02 -5.73
CA ALA A 110 -4.48 9.40 -5.36
C ALA A 110 -5.30 10.36 -6.24
N ARG A 111 -5.69 11.50 -5.66
CA ARG A 111 -6.36 12.58 -6.41
C ARG A 111 -5.40 13.33 -7.31
N ILE A 112 -4.18 13.52 -6.82
CA ILE A 112 -3.14 14.31 -7.47
C ILE A 112 -2.03 13.33 -7.85
N ASN A 113 -1.54 13.46 -9.08
CA ASN A 113 -0.40 12.70 -9.57
C ASN A 113 0.89 13.46 -9.25
N ASP A 114 1.40 13.34 -8.02
CA ASP A 114 2.66 13.98 -7.59
C ASP A 114 3.49 13.10 -6.64
N LEU A 115 4.70 13.56 -6.32
CA LEU A 115 5.68 12.91 -5.44
C LEU A 115 5.34 12.94 -3.94
N ASN A 116 4.27 13.64 -3.57
CA ASN A 116 3.87 13.83 -2.17
C ASN A 116 2.72 12.91 -1.78
N GLN A 117 2.37 11.96 -2.64
CA GLN A 117 1.33 11.01 -2.34
C GLN A 117 1.84 9.80 -1.56
N TRP A 118 1.01 9.36 -0.62
CA TRP A 118 1.32 8.26 0.26
C TRP A 118 0.06 7.58 0.76
N ILE A 119 0.21 6.32 1.15
CA ILE A 119 -0.72 5.60 2.02
C ILE A 119 0.03 5.24 3.30
N GLN A 120 -0.62 5.40 4.44
CA GLN A 120 -0.08 5.02 5.74
C GLN A 120 -1.07 4.15 6.50
N VAL A 121 -0.52 3.12 7.13
CA VAL A 121 -1.20 2.20 8.02
C VAL A 121 -0.67 2.41 9.44
N ASP A 122 -1.54 2.71 10.41
CA ASP A 122 -1.22 2.61 11.84
C ASP A 122 -1.48 1.18 12.33
N LEU A 123 -0.44 0.51 12.82
CA LEU A 123 -0.50 -0.83 13.38
C LEU A 123 -1.09 -0.83 14.80
N GLY A 124 -1.17 0.33 15.46
CA GLY A 124 -1.68 0.51 16.82
C GLY A 124 -0.63 0.28 17.91
N GLU A 125 0.37 -0.57 17.64
CA GLU A 125 1.51 -0.85 18.52
C GLU A 125 2.79 -1.01 17.70
N VAL A 126 3.95 -0.96 18.36
CA VAL A 126 5.24 -1.17 17.70
C VAL A 126 5.40 -2.65 17.39
N MET A 127 5.50 -3.00 16.11
CA MET A 127 5.67 -4.36 15.62
C MET A 127 6.99 -4.51 14.87
N LEU A 128 7.51 -5.73 14.79
CA LEU A 128 8.61 -6.07 13.90
C LEU A 128 8.06 -6.34 12.49
N VAL A 129 8.42 -5.49 11.53
CA VAL A 129 7.99 -5.56 10.12
C VAL A 129 9.15 -6.00 9.25
N SER A 130 8.97 -7.07 8.48
CA SER A 130 10.00 -7.56 7.55
C SER A 130 9.67 -7.31 6.07
N GLY A 131 8.44 -6.94 5.74
CA GLY A 131 8.04 -6.73 4.36
C GLY A 131 6.60 -6.24 4.20
N VAL A 132 6.22 -6.02 2.96
CA VAL A 132 4.93 -5.50 2.52
C VAL A 132 4.56 -6.24 1.24
N ILE A 133 3.32 -6.67 1.10
CA ILE A 133 2.80 -7.19 -0.17
C ILE A 133 2.07 -6.05 -0.87
N THR A 134 2.47 -5.79 -2.11
CA THR A 134 1.81 -4.84 -3.00
C THR A 134 1.16 -5.58 -4.15
N GLN A 135 0.10 -5.06 -4.74
CA GLN A 135 -0.63 -5.66 -5.87
C GLN A 135 -0.91 -4.56 -6.91
N GLY A 136 -1.38 -4.88 -8.12
CA GLY A 136 -1.88 -3.91 -9.11
C GLY A 136 -3.40 -4.03 -9.30
N ARG A 137 -4.04 -3.08 -10.02
CA ARG A 137 -5.52 -3.06 -10.15
C ARG A 137 -6.04 -4.20 -11.05
N PRO A 138 -7.02 -5.01 -10.60
CA PRO A 138 -7.48 -6.18 -11.35
C PRO A 138 -8.43 -5.79 -12.49
N ASP A 139 -9.14 -4.66 -12.38
CA ASP A 139 -10.25 -4.28 -13.27
C ASP A 139 -9.88 -3.20 -14.30
N TYR A 140 -8.65 -2.66 -14.24
CA TYR A 140 -8.21 -1.70 -15.23
C TYR A 140 -6.76 -1.92 -15.59
N ILE A 141 -6.58 -2.02 -16.90
CA ILE A 141 -5.30 -2.06 -17.55
C ILE A 141 -4.78 -0.61 -17.67
N GLN A 142 -4.47 0.02 -16.54
CA GLN A 142 -3.70 1.26 -16.52
C GLN A 142 -2.26 0.86 -16.25
N TRP A 143 -1.51 0.76 -17.34
CA TRP A 143 -0.14 0.31 -17.35
C TRP A 143 0.76 1.33 -16.66
N VAL A 144 1.52 0.87 -15.66
CA VAL A 144 2.68 1.57 -15.10
C VAL A 144 3.84 0.61 -15.03
#